data_AF-A0A916C5S7-F1
#
_entry.id   AF-A0A916C5S7-F1
#
_cell.length_a   1.000
_cell.length_b   1.000
_cell.length_c   1.000
_cell.angle_alpha   90.00
_cell.angle_beta   90.00
_cell.angle_gamma   90.00
#
_symmetry.space_group_name_H-M   'P 1'
#
loop_
_entity.id
_entity.type
_entity.pdbx_description
1 polymer ?
#
loop_
_entity_poly.entity_id
_entity_poly.type
_entity_poly.pdbx_seq_one_letter_code
_entity_poly.pdbx_strand_id
1 'polypeptide(L)'
;MEPRDLQCLLGALYGIDLQVDVRDFLVTDRRALSPWQADDSRGDTREELLIEEGGSELGVALYLDAALVRRLARMDPRELLSGRNLADYCTAIEGVSHFNYVAWNAARECQVTLLELEMQAEVDKYASARLLLAQLAGDTSARKLLPRLFADAAFDPALAPAALRRYEDAWGLAARYCLSLDARYPAGVPAGAMLRELRQFFRAPRPAKVSHIHTVVLAS
;
A
#
# COMPACT_ATOMS: atom_id res chain seq x y z
N MET A 1 -15.95 -4.31 1.43
CA MET A 1 -15.10 -3.19 0.99
C MET A 1 -14.67 -3.49 -0.43
N GLU A 2 -14.80 -2.50 -1.31
CA GLU A 2 -14.43 -2.60 -2.73
C GLU A 2 -13.15 -1.81 -3.03
N PRO A 3 -12.47 -2.02 -4.18
CA PRO A 3 -11.27 -1.25 -4.55
C PRO A 3 -11.45 0.27 -4.50
N ARG A 4 -12.62 0.79 -4.88
CA ARG A 4 -12.92 2.22 -4.78
C ARG A 4 -12.96 2.73 -3.32
N ASP A 5 -13.43 1.91 -2.38
CA ASP A 5 -13.40 2.27 -0.96
C ASP A 5 -11.95 2.42 -0.46
N LEU A 6 -11.06 1.53 -0.89
CA LEU A 6 -9.62 1.58 -0.58
C LEU A 6 -8.98 2.85 -1.16
N GLN A 7 -9.33 3.21 -2.41
CA GLN A 7 -8.85 4.44 -3.04
C GLN A 7 -9.28 5.67 -2.23
N CYS A 8 -10.54 5.74 -1.84
CA CYS A 8 -11.08 6.84 -1.03
C CYS A 8 -10.44 6.90 0.36
N LEU A 9 -10.19 5.74 0.99
CA LEU A 9 -9.53 5.63 2.29
C LEU A 9 -8.13 6.27 2.26
N LEU A 10 -7.31 5.89 1.27
CA LEU A 10 -5.98 6.47 1.07
C LEU A 10 -6.05 7.95 0.68
N GLY A 11 -7.01 8.31 -0.18
CA GLY A 11 -7.27 9.71 -0.55
C GLY A 11 -7.53 10.61 0.66
N ALA A 12 -8.39 10.17 1.58
CA ALA A 12 -8.68 10.88 2.81
C ALA A 12 -7.46 10.98 3.75
N LEU A 13 -6.73 9.88 3.90
CA LEU A 13 -5.52 9.83 4.74
C LEU A 13 -4.46 10.83 4.25
N TYR A 14 -4.21 10.85 2.94
CA TYR A 14 -3.21 11.73 2.35
C TYR A 14 -3.72 13.11 1.95
N GLY A 15 -5.02 13.37 2.07
CA GLY A 15 -5.64 14.61 1.57
C GLY A 15 -5.32 14.81 0.09
N ILE A 16 -5.48 13.76 -0.69
CA ILE A 16 -5.33 13.77 -2.15
C ILE A 16 -6.67 13.44 -2.78
N ASP A 17 -6.92 14.04 -3.93
CA ASP A 17 -8.10 13.75 -4.76
C ASP A 17 -7.60 13.37 -6.15
N LEU A 18 -7.83 12.11 -6.52
CA LEU A 18 -7.46 11.58 -7.82
C LEU A 18 -8.61 11.79 -8.78
N GLN A 19 -8.32 12.39 -9.93
CA GLN A 19 -9.30 12.64 -11.00
C GLN A 19 -9.61 11.38 -11.83
N VAL A 20 -9.23 10.20 -11.32
CA VAL A 20 -9.41 8.90 -11.94
C VAL A 20 -10.04 7.93 -10.94
N ASP A 21 -10.81 6.96 -11.42
CA ASP A 21 -11.41 5.92 -10.58
C ASP A 21 -10.67 4.61 -10.79
N VAL A 22 -10.18 3.99 -9.71
CA VAL A 22 -9.44 2.71 -9.76
C VAL A 22 -10.24 1.61 -10.48
N ARG A 23 -11.58 1.68 -10.46
CA ARG A 23 -12.45 0.73 -11.15
C ARG A 23 -12.31 0.75 -12.67
N ASP A 24 -11.93 1.90 -13.24
CA ASP A 24 -11.70 2.05 -14.68
C ASP A 24 -10.40 1.38 -15.13
N PHE A 25 -9.51 1.05 -14.19
CA PHE A 25 -8.21 0.42 -14.42
C PHE A 25 -8.16 -1.01 -13.87
N LEU A 26 -9.24 -1.48 -13.23
CA LEU A 26 -9.27 -2.75 -12.52
C LEU A 26 -9.49 -3.91 -13.50
N VAL A 27 -8.57 -4.89 -13.46
CA VAL A 27 -8.68 -6.16 -14.15
C VAL A 27 -8.80 -7.28 -13.13
N THR A 28 -9.84 -8.11 -13.23
CA THR A 28 -10.04 -9.24 -12.30
C THR A 28 -9.88 -10.61 -12.92
N ASP A 29 -9.85 -10.70 -14.25
CA ASP A 29 -9.54 -11.92 -14.98
C ASP A 29 -8.10 -11.83 -15.50
N ARG A 30 -7.22 -12.68 -14.95
CA ARG A 30 -5.80 -12.74 -15.35
C ARG A 30 -5.64 -12.93 -16.85
N ARG A 31 -6.55 -13.66 -17.49
CA ARG A 31 -6.48 -13.94 -18.94
C ARG A 31 -6.60 -12.69 -19.78
N ALA A 32 -7.22 -11.62 -19.27
CA ALA A 32 -7.30 -10.35 -19.96
C ALA A 32 -5.94 -9.62 -20.04
N LEU A 33 -4.96 -10.03 -19.22
CA LEU A 33 -3.60 -9.48 -19.23
C LEU A 33 -2.68 -10.19 -20.24
N SER A 34 -3.13 -11.27 -20.89
CA SER A 34 -2.31 -12.03 -21.83
C SER A 34 -1.67 -11.20 -22.95
N PRO A 35 -2.27 -10.10 -23.48
CA PRO A 35 -1.60 -9.26 -24.47
C PRO A 35 -0.38 -8.49 -23.91
N TRP A 36 -0.30 -8.35 -22.59
CA TRP A 36 0.67 -7.52 -21.86
C TRP A 36 1.75 -8.36 -21.16
N GLN A 37 1.58 -9.69 -21.13
CA GLN A 37 2.47 -10.64 -20.46
C GLN A 37 3.20 -11.49 -21.52
N ALA A 38 4.43 -11.09 -21.87
CA ALA A 38 5.28 -11.84 -22.80
C ALA A 38 5.99 -13.04 -22.14
N ASP A 39 5.92 -13.17 -20.81
CA ASP A 39 6.58 -14.23 -20.05
C ASP A 39 5.65 -14.76 -18.95
N ASP A 40 5.24 -16.02 -19.09
CA ASP A 40 4.35 -16.80 -18.21
C ASP A 40 5.02 -17.15 -16.85
N SER A 41 6.16 -16.51 -16.55
CA SER A 41 7.03 -16.77 -15.41
C SER A 41 6.63 -16.01 -14.14
N ARG A 42 5.71 -15.04 -14.25
CA ARG A 42 5.14 -14.33 -13.11
C ARG A 42 3.98 -15.18 -12.58
N GLY A 43 4.26 -15.98 -11.55
CA GLY A 43 3.37 -17.02 -11.00
C GLY A 43 2.00 -16.55 -10.50
N ASP A 44 1.39 -17.33 -9.60
CA ASP A 44 0.04 -17.14 -9.05
C ASP A 44 -0.07 -15.92 -8.10
N THR A 45 0.35 -14.72 -8.55
CA THR A 45 0.17 -13.49 -7.79
C THR A 45 -1.30 -13.10 -7.79
N ARG A 46 -1.76 -12.53 -6.68
CA ARG A 46 -3.17 -12.10 -6.50
C ARG A 46 -3.37 -10.62 -6.77
N GLU A 47 -2.27 -9.89 -6.94
CA GLU A 47 -2.20 -8.47 -7.22
C GLU A 47 -1.03 -8.25 -8.19
N GLU A 48 -1.20 -7.30 -9.11
CA GLU A 48 -0.13 -6.78 -9.96
C GLU A 48 -0.54 -5.43 -10.58
N LEU A 49 0.29 -4.40 -10.43
CA LEU A 49 0.16 -3.17 -11.21
C LEU A 49 1.01 -3.25 -12.49
N LEU A 50 0.36 -3.13 -13.64
CA LEU A 50 1.00 -3.06 -14.96
C LEU A 50 1.06 -1.61 -15.41
N ILE A 51 2.21 -1.24 -15.96
CA ILE A 51 2.48 0.11 -16.46
C ILE A 51 3.12 -0.03 -17.84
N GLU A 52 2.57 0.69 -18.82
CA GLU A 52 3.16 0.84 -20.15
C GLU A 52 3.36 2.33 -20.44
N GLU A 53 4.58 2.72 -20.78
CA GLU A 53 4.88 4.08 -21.21
C GLU A 53 4.70 4.19 -22.74
N GLY A 54 3.76 5.02 -23.17
CA GLY A 54 3.38 5.21 -24.58
C GLY A 54 3.47 6.67 -24.99
N GLY A 55 4.64 7.14 -25.42
CA GLY A 55 4.81 8.52 -25.87
C GLY A 55 4.55 9.53 -24.74
N SER A 56 3.46 10.30 -24.85
CA SER A 56 3.03 11.25 -23.81
C SER A 56 2.01 10.68 -22.82
N GLU A 57 1.61 9.43 -22.98
CA GLU A 57 0.58 8.78 -22.16
C GLU A 57 1.16 7.64 -21.34
N LEU A 58 0.54 7.40 -20.19
CA LEU A 58 0.87 6.28 -19.29
C LEU A 58 -0.31 5.31 -19.28
N GLY A 59 -0.13 4.14 -19.88
CA GLY A 59 -1.04 3.02 -19.74
C GLY A 59 -0.90 2.41 -18.35
N VAL A 60 -2.01 2.20 -17.66
CA VAL A 60 -2.04 1.60 -16.32
C VAL A 60 -3.12 0.52 -16.29
N ALA A 61 -2.84 -0.61 -15.65
CA ALA A 61 -3.84 -1.61 -15.31
C ALA A 61 -3.53 -2.19 -13.93
N LEU A 62 -4.52 -2.25 -13.05
CA LEU A 62 -4.41 -2.89 -11.74
C LEU A 62 -5.10 -4.25 -11.81
N TYR A 63 -4.32 -5.31 -11.73
CA TYR A 63 -4.85 -6.65 -11.56
C TYR A 63 -5.11 -6.95 -10.09
N LEU A 64 -6.33 -7.38 -9.76
CA LEU A 64 -6.67 -8.01 -8.48
C LEU A 64 -7.47 -9.27 -8.75
N ASP A 65 -7.01 -10.41 -8.22
CA ASP A 65 -7.71 -11.68 -8.38
C ASP A 65 -9.20 -11.57 -8.00
N ALA A 66 -10.09 -12.08 -8.85
CA ALA A 66 -11.52 -11.97 -8.61
C ALA A 66 -11.96 -12.64 -7.29
N ALA A 67 -11.28 -13.69 -6.84
CA ALA A 67 -11.58 -14.31 -5.55
C ALA A 67 -11.10 -13.46 -4.37
N LEU A 68 -9.95 -12.77 -4.49
CA LEU A 68 -9.50 -11.77 -3.52
C LEU A 68 -10.53 -10.66 -3.34
N VAL A 69 -11.00 -10.04 -4.43
CA VAL A 69 -12.02 -8.96 -4.37
C VAL A 69 -13.29 -9.46 -3.68
N ARG A 70 -13.79 -10.65 -4.05
CA ARG A 70 -14.97 -11.24 -3.39
C ARG A 70 -14.77 -11.52 -1.90
N ARG A 71 -13.58 -11.99 -1.48
CA ARG A 71 -13.28 -12.25 -0.06
C ARG A 71 -13.19 -10.94 0.74
N LEU A 72 -12.58 -9.90 0.17
CA LEU A 72 -12.53 -8.56 0.76
C LEU A 72 -13.92 -7.94 0.93
N ALA A 73 -14.79 -8.10 -0.08
CA ALA A 73 -16.17 -7.64 -0.03
C ALA A 73 -16.96 -8.36 1.08
N ARG A 74 -16.78 -9.70 1.18
CA ARG A 74 -17.50 -10.55 2.13
C ARG A 74 -17.03 -10.40 3.58
N MET A 75 -15.74 -10.17 3.82
CA MET A 75 -15.15 -9.98 5.15
C MET A 75 -14.66 -8.54 5.29
N ASP A 76 -15.61 -7.60 5.30
CA ASP A 76 -15.33 -6.17 5.23
C ASP A 76 -14.44 -5.69 6.40
N PRO A 77 -13.24 -5.15 6.12
CA PRO A 77 -12.34 -4.58 7.14
C PRO A 77 -12.93 -3.44 7.97
N ARG A 78 -14.00 -2.78 7.49
CA ARG A 78 -14.74 -1.74 8.22
C ARG A 78 -15.68 -2.30 9.28
N GLU A 79 -16.02 -3.59 9.18
CA GLU A 79 -16.85 -4.29 10.18
C GLU A 79 -15.99 -5.05 11.18
N LEU A 80 -14.90 -5.66 10.70
CA LEU A 80 -13.91 -6.33 11.53
C LEU A 80 -12.59 -6.47 10.78
N LEU A 81 -11.49 -5.98 11.34
CA LEU A 81 -10.14 -6.29 10.85
C LEU A 81 -9.43 -7.23 11.83
N SER A 82 -9.17 -8.46 11.38
CA SER A 82 -8.59 -9.54 12.20
C SER A 82 -7.57 -10.35 11.41
N GLY A 83 -6.88 -11.30 12.06
CA GLY A 83 -5.96 -12.20 11.35
C GLY A 83 -6.61 -13.04 10.24
N ARG A 84 -7.95 -13.16 10.21
CA ARG A 84 -8.68 -13.92 9.20
C ARG A 84 -8.82 -13.20 7.86
N ASN A 85 -8.78 -11.87 7.86
CA ASN A 85 -8.96 -11.05 6.65
C ASN A 85 -7.84 -10.02 6.45
N LEU A 86 -6.87 -9.93 7.37
CA LEU A 86 -5.74 -9.01 7.26
C LEU A 86 -4.91 -9.26 5.99
N ALA A 87 -4.62 -10.52 5.63
CA ALA A 87 -3.83 -10.83 4.45
C ALA A 87 -4.53 -10.36 3.15
N ASP A 88 -5.81 -10.70 2.98
CA ASP A 88 -6.60 -10.26 1.83
C ASP A 88 -6.72 -8.73 1.79
N TYR A 89 -6.90 -8.07 2.95
CA TYR A 89 -6.88 -6.62 3.04
C TYR A 89 -5.53 -6.02 2.61
N CYS A 90 -4.42 -6.52 3.14
CA CYS A 90 -3.08 -6.05 2.85
C CYS A 90 -2.72 -6.20 1.36
N THR A 91 -3.10 -7.32 0.73
CA THR A 91 -2.89 -7.51 -0.71
C THR A 91 -3.72 -6.51 -1.53
N ALA A 92 -4.99 -6.30 -1.19
CA ALA A 92 -5.83 -5.38 -1.96
C ALA A 92 -5.43 -3.91 -1.77
N ILE A 93 -5.11 -3.48 -0.55
CA ILE A 93 -4.67 -2.10 -0.28
C ILE A 93 -3.29 -1.82 -0.89
N GLU A 94 -2.41 -2.82 -1.03
CA GLU A 94 -1.12 -2.69 -1.72
C GLU A 94 -1.31 -2.27 -3.17
N GLY A 95 -2.09 -3.02 -3.94
CA GLY A 95 -2.34 -2.69 -5.35
C GLY A 95 -3.04 -1.35 -5.53
N VAL A 96 -4.00 -1.02 -4.67
CA VAL A 96 -4.66 0.30 -4.70
C VAL A 96 -3.72 1.42 -4.25
N SER A 97 -2.80 1.16 -3.32
CA SER A 97 -1.72 2.09 -2.94
C SER A 97 -0.80 2.34 -4.12
N HIS A 98 -0.35 1.30 -4.81
CA HIS A 98 0.50 1.45 -5.98
C HIS A 98 -0.20 2.26 -7.07
N PHE A 99 -1.45 1.92 -7.39
CA PHE A 99 -2.27 2.68 -8.34
C PHE A 99 -2.39 4.16 -7.94
N ASN A 100 -2.78 4.44 -6.70
CA ASN A 100 -2.94 5.81 -6.22
C ASN A 100 -1.63 6.59 -6.28
N TYR A 101 -0.53 5.96 -5.92
CA TYR A 101 0.78 6.59 -5.91
C TYR A 101 1.27 6.93 -7.31
N VAL A 102 1.12 6.00 -8.26
CA VAL A 102 1.45 6.21 -9.67
C VAL A 102 0.55 7.28 -10.28
N ALA A 103 -0.77 7.19 -10.12
CA ALA A 103 -1.70 8.18 -10.66
C ALA A 103 -1.44 9.58 -10.09
N TRP A 104 -1.14 9.70 -8.79
CA TRP A 104 -0.84 10.99 -8.15
C TRP A 104 0.44 11.65 -8.69
N ASN A 105 1.49 10.85 -8.90
CA ASN A 105 2.78 11.32 -9.42
C ASN A 105 2.73 11.58 -10.92
N ALA A 106 2.05 10.74 -11.69
CA ALA A 106 1.85 10.93 -13.13
C ALA A 106 1.13 12.25 -13.43
N ALA A 107 0.08 12.58 -12.68
CA ALA A 107 -0.61 13.87 -12.78
C ALA A 107 0.25 15.10 -12.42
N ARG A 108 1.46 14.88 -11.89
CA ARG A 108 2.46 15.89 -11.51
C ARG A 108 3.75 15.76 -12.29
N GLU A 109 3.78 14.91 -13.32
CA GLU A 109 4.97 14.64 -14.12
C GLU A 109 6.18 14.21 -13.26
N CYS A 110 5.92 13.52 -12.15
CA CYS A 110 6.93 13.03 -11.22
C CYS A 110 7.26 11.57 -11.49
N GLN A 111 8.55 11.23 -11.47
CA GLN A 111 9.01 9.85 -11.59
C GLN A 111 8.77 9.06 -10.30
N VAL A 112 8.38 7.80 -10.44
CA VAL A 112 8.21 6.86 -9.34
C VAL A 112 9.24 5.74 -9.46
N THR A 113 9.91 5.43 -8.36
CA THR A 113 10.82 4.27 -8.30
C THR A 113 10.10 3.09 -7.66
N LEU A 114 10.40 1.86 -8.09
CA LEU A 114 9.81 0.66 -7.48
C LEU A 114 10.07 0.58 -5.97
N LEU A 115 11.26 0.97 -5.49
CA LEU A 115 11.55 1.00 -4.06
C LEU A 115 10.61 1.96 -3.30
N GLU A 116 10.34 3.14 -3.88
CA GLU A 116 9.45 4.13 -3.27
C GLU A 116 7.99 3.67 -3.27
N LEU A 117 7.59 3.00 -4.35
CA LEU A 117 6.26 2.40 -4.52
C LEU A 117 5.99 1.35 -3.44
N GLU A 118 6.91 0.39 -3.27
CA GLU A 118 6.77 -0.67 -2.26
C GLU A 118 6.85 -0.13 -0.83
N MET A 119 7.78 0.80 -0.57
CA MET A 119 7.89 1.43 0.75
C MET A 119 6.60 2.17 1.10
N GLN A 120 6.00 2.89 0.14
CA GLN A 120 4.74 3.58 0.39
C GLN A 120 3.59 2.60 0.64
N ALA A 121 3.51 1.48 -0.09
CA ALA A 121 2.49 0.46 0.15
C ALA A 121 2.55 -0.15 1.55
N GLU A 122 3.73 -0.40 2.08
CA GLU A 122 3.89 -0.87 3.47
C GLU A 122 3.43 0.16 4.51
N VAL A 123 3.73 1.45 4.27
CA VAL A 123 3.23 2.55 5.10
C VAL A 123 1.71 2.67 5.02
N ASP A 124 1.15 2.50 3.82
CA ASP A 124 -0.29 2.55 3.55
C ASP A 124 -1.03 1.42 4.27
N LYS A 125 -0.52 0.18 4.21
CA LYS A 125 -1.04 -0.96 4.97
C LYS A 125 -1.12 -0.64 6.46
N TYR A 126 -0.04 -0.13 7.04
CA TYR A 126 0.00 0.25 8.45
C TYR A 126 -0.98 1.38 8.79
N ALA A 127 -0.89 2.51 8.08
CA ALA A 127 -1.64 3.72 8.40
C ALA A 127 -3.15 3.51 8.23
N SER A 128 -3.56 2.80 7.18
CA SER A 128 -4.95 2.47 6.90
C SER A 128 -5.50 1.41 7.87
N ALA A 129 -4.75 0.34 8.17
CA ALA A 129 -5.18 -0.65 9.16
C ALA A 129 -5.29 -0.03 10.56
N ARG A 130 -4.35 0.85 10.95
CA ARG A 130 -4.43 1.61 12.21
C ARG A 130 -5.69 2.46 12.27
N LEU A 131 -6.02 3.16 11.18
CA LEU A 131 -7.24 3.96 11.08
C LEU A 131 -8.49 3.09 11.25
N LEU A 132 -8.60 1.98 10.52
CA LEU A 132 -9.74 1.06 10.62
C LEU A 132 -9.90 0.48 12.03
N LEU A 133 -8.81 -0.03 12.62
CA LEU A 133 -8.84 -0.58 13.98
C LEU A 133 -9.26 0.46 15.02
N ALA A 134 -8.80 1.70 14.87
CA ALA A 134 -9.19 2.79 15.77
C ALA A 134 -10.66 3.21 15.62
N GLN A 135 -11.26 3.01 14.43
CA GLN A 135 -12.68 3.27 14.19
C GLN A 135 -13.59 2.15 14.72
N LEU A 136 -13.10 0.90 14.71
CA LEU A 136 -13.88 -0.28 15.07
C LEU A 136 -14.22 -0.39 16.57
N ALA A 137 -13.35 0.03 17.48
CA ALA A 137 -13.63 0.12 18.93
C ALA A 137 -12.44 0.71 19.71
N GLY A 138 -12.66 1.06 20.99
CA GLY A 138 -11.61 1.27 22.01
C GLY A 138 -10.78 0.02 22.33
N ASP A 139 -10.38 -0.74 21.30
CA ASP A 139 -9.69 -2.01 21.34
C ASP A 139 -8.16 -1.79 21.21
N THR A 140 -7.44 -2.55 22.02
CA THR A 140 -5.97 -2.51 22.12
C THR A 140 -5.27 -3.30 21.01
N SER A 141 -6.03 -3.86 20.08
CA SER A 141 -5.56 -4.64 18.92
C SER A 141 -4.65 -3.86 17.98
N ALA A 142 -4.72 -2.52 17.96
CA ALA A 142 -3.74 -1.67 17.27
C ALA A 142 -2.30 -1.94 17.72
N ARG A 143 -2.07 -2.26 19.01
CA ARG A 143 -0.72 -2.59 19.53
C ARG A 143 -0.15 -3.89 18.95
N LYS A 144 -0.99 -4.78 18.41
CA LYS A 144 -0.58 -6.04 17.78
C LYS A 144 -0.48 -5.92 16.25
N LEU A 145 -0.77 -4.74 15.67
CA LEU A 145 -0.74 -4.52 14.23
C LEU A 145 0.69 -4.63 13.67
N LEU A 146 1.64 -3.92 14.29
CA LEU A 146 3.03 -3.89 13.83
C LEU A 146 3.68 -5.29 13.78
N PRO A 147 3.60 -6.12 14.85
CA PRO A 147 4.09 -7.50 14.76
C PRO A 147 3.44 -8.30 13.63
N ARG A 148 2.15 -8.14 13.37
CA ARG A 148 1.47 -8.90 12.31
C ARG A 148 1.82 -8.45 10.89
N LEU A 149 2.07 -7.15 10.70
CA LEU A 149 2.47 -6.62 9.39
C LEU A 149 3.94 -6.89 9.09
N PHE A 150 4.79 -6.83 10.11
CA PHE A 150 6.23 -6.83 9.93
C PHE A 150 6.90 -8.15 10.40
N ALA A 151 6.49 -8.78 11.51
CA ALA A 151 7.19 -9.98 11.99
C ALA A 151 6.87 -11.26 11.20
N ASP A 152 5.71 -11.34 10.55
CA ASP A 152 5.22 -12.54 9.83
C ASP A 152 5.30 -12.40 8.29
N ALA A 153 5.99 -11.37 7.78
CA ALA A 153 6.09 -11.15 6.34
C ALA A 153 7.00 -12.21 5.69
N ALA A 154 6.43 -13.04 4.82
CA ALA A 154 7.16 -13.99 3.99
C ALA A 154 7.21 -13.47 2.56
N PHE A 155 8.42 -13.30 2.03
CA PHE A 155 8.62 -12.98 0.61
C PHE A 155 8.48 -14.23 -0.25
N ASP A 156 7.99 -14.06 -1.47
CA ASP A 156 7.89 -15.15 -2.43
C ASP A 156 9.29 -15.71 -2.73
N PRO A 157 9.56 -17.01 -2.45
CA PRO A 157 10.87 -17.63 -2.68
C PRO A 157 11.25 -17.69 -4.17
N ALA A 158 10.30 -17.50 -5.09
CA ALA A 158 10.54 -17.45 -6.52
C ALA A 158 11.06 -16.08 -7.01
N LEU A 159 11.14 -15.05 -6.14
CA LEU A 159 11.63 -13.73 -6.52
C LEU A 159 13.11 -13.80 -6.93
N ALA A 160 13.43 -13.15 -8.04
CA ALA A 160 14.81 -12.92 -8.43
C ALA A 160 15.57 -12.14 -7.32
N PRO A 161 16.87 -12.40 -7.08
CA PRO A 161 17.60 -11.81 -5.96
C PRO A 161 17.55 -10.27 -5.89
N ALA A 162 17.58 -9.59 -7.04
CA ALA A 162 17.48 -8.13 -7.11
C ALA A 162 16.08 -7.61 -6.76
N ALA A 163 15.03 -8.36 -7.07
CA ALA A 163 13.66 -8.03 -6.67
C ALA A 163 13.49 -8.26 -5.17
N LEU A 164 13.93 -9.41 -4.66
CA LEU A 164 13.89 -9.73 -3.22
C LEU A 164 14.58 -8.64 -2.40
N ARG A 165 15.82 -8.27 -2.76
CA ARG A 165 16.58 -7.23 -2.04
C ARG A 165 15.83 -5.89 -2.00
N ARG A 166 15.14 -5.53 -3.09
CA ARG A 166 14.34 -4.30 -3.15
C ARG A 166 13.14 -4.36 -2.21
N TYR A 167 12.42 -5.50 -2.18
CA TYR A 167 11.32 -5.71 -1.24
C TYR A 167 11.82 -5.65 0.20
N GLU A 168 12.94 -6.31 0.53
CA GLU A 168 13.57 -6.26 1.85
C GLU A 168 13.95 -4.83 2.27
N ASP A 169 14.57 -4.06 1.36
CA ASP A 169 14.98 -2.67 1.62
C ASP A 169 13.74 -1.77 1.84
N ALA A 170 12.72 -1.88 0.98
CA ALA A 170 11.46 -1.12 1.11
C ALA A 170 10.73 -1.46 2.41
N TRP A 171 10.57 -2.75 2.67
CA TRP A 171 9.95 -3.28 3.88
C TRP A 171 10.69 -2.82 5.13
N GLY A 172 12.03 -2.90 5.15
CA GLY A 172 12.84 -2.50 6.30
C GLY A 172 12.76 -1.02 6.61
N LEU A 173 12.72 -0.16 5.58
CA LEU A 173 12.50 1.29 5.74
C LEU A 173 11.11 1.58 6.29
N ALA A 174 10.07 0.99 5.69
CA ALA A 174 8.69 1.18 6.12
C ALA A 174 8.44 0.67 7.55
N ALA A 175 8.99 -0.49 7.92
CA ALA A 175 8.89 -1.06 9.26
C ALA A 175 9.46 -0.09 10.31
N ARG A 176 10.68 0.42 10.09
CA ARG A 176 11.31 1.41 10.99
C ARG A 176 10.48 2.68 11.11
N TYR A 177 9.94 3.15 9.99
CA TYR A 177 9.09 4.33 9.99
C TYR A 177 7.80 4.12 10.78
N CYS A 178 7.09 3.02 10.52
CA CYS A 178 5.83 2.69 11.18
C CYS A 178 6.03 2.42 12.69
N LEU A 179 7.14 1.78 13.08
CA LEU A 179 7.54 1.64 14.50
C LEU A 179 7.74 3.00 15.16
N SER A 180 8.44 3.93 14.50
CA SER A 180 8.64 5.28 15.03
C SER A 180 7.32 6.07 15.13
N LEU A 181 6.42 5.94 14.15
CA LEU A 181 5.09 6.54 14.22
C LEU A 181 4.31 6.01 15.42
N ASP A 182 4.36 4.71 15.66
CA ASP A 182 3.66 4.06 16.78
C ASP A 182 4.18 4.50 18.14
N ALA A 183 5.50 4.65 18.27
CA ALA A 183 6.15 5.14 19.48
C ALA A 183 5.87 6.62 19.76
N ARG A 184 5.87 7.47 18.72
CA ARG A 184 5.74 8.93 18.87
C ARG A 184 4.30 9.43 18.96
N TYR A 185 3.33 8.69 18.41
CA TYR A 185 1.95 9.16 18.31
C TYR A 185 0.97 8.29 19.09
N PRO A 186 0.03 8.90 19.84
CA PRO A 186 -0.90 8.18 20.67
C PRO A 186 -1.76 7.22 19.86
N ALA A 187 -2.04 6.05 20.42
CA ALA A 187 -2.94 5.08 19.83
C ALA A 187 -4.31 5.70 19.49
N GLY A 188 -4.95 5.17 18.45
CA GLY A 188 -6.22 5.68 17.95
C GLY A 188 -6.11 6.25 16.54
N VAL A 189 -7.15 7.00 16.15
CA VAL A 189 -7.32 7.54 14.80
C VAL A 189 -6.16 8.48 14.48
N PRO A 190 -5.43 8.28 13.35
CA PRO A 190 -4.41 9.22 12.91
C PRO A 190 -4.96 10.64 12.78
N ALA A 191 -4.45 11.56 13.60
CA ALA A 191 -4.93 12.93 13.67
C ALA A 191 -3.79 13.92 13.92
N GLY A 192 -4.07 15.21 13.74
CA GLY A 192 -3.17 16.31 14.11
C GLY A 192 -1.78 16.16 13.49
N ALA A 193 -0.76 16.02 14.33
CA ALA A 193 0.64 15.96 13.91
C ALA A 193 0.97 14.69 13.10
N MET A 194 0.45 13.52 13.50
CA MET A 194 0.69 12.27 12.77
C MET A 194 0.16 12.35 11.34
N LEU A 195 -1.06 12.84 11.16
CA LEU A 195 -1.68 12.98 9.84
C LEU A 195 -0.92 13.99 8.97
N ARG A 196 -0.44 15.10 9.54
CA ARG A 196 0.43 16.04 8.81
C ARG A 196 1.73 15.38 8.37
N GLU A 197 2.34 14.58 9.24
CA GLU A 197 3.58 13.87 8.90
C GLU A 197 3.35 12.86 7.78
N LEU A 198 2.32 12.01 7.88
CA LEU A 198 1.96 11.05 6.82
C LEU A 198 1.72 11.75 5.48
N ARG A 199 1.06 12.91 5.48
CA ARG A 199 0.81 13.72 4.29
C ARG A 199 2.08 14.31 3.69
N GLN A 200 3.01 14.76 4.52
CA GLN A 200 4.32 15.26 4.07
C GLN A 200 5.16 14.12 3.52
N PHE A 201 5.20 12.99 4.23
CA PHE A 201 5.92 11.78 3.83
C PHE A 201 5.44 11.25 2.48
N PHE A 202 4.13 11.13 2.27
CA PHE A 202 3.57 10.69 0.99
C PHE A 202 4.04 11.53 -0.20
N ARG A 203 4.13 12.86 -0.03
CA ARG A 203 4.50 13.82 -1.07
C ARG A 203 6.02 13.97 -1.25
N ALA A 204 6.82 13.42 -0.34
CA ALA A 204 8.25 13.59 -0.36
C ALA A 204 8.88 12.65 -1.41
N PRO A 205 9.90 13.10 -2.16
CA PRO A 205 10.66 12.20 -3.03
C PRO A 205 11.50 11.22 -2.20
N ARG A 206 11.91 10.09 -2.79
CA ARG A 206 12.70 9.04 -2.12
C ARG A 206 13.81 9.54 -1.19
N PRO A 207 14.73 10.45 -1.59
CA PRO A 207 15.82 10.86 -0.71
C PRO A 207 15.32 11.53 0.57
N ALA A 208 14.25 12.32 0.46
CA ALA A 208 13.62 12.99 1.60
C ALA A 208 12.88 11.99 2.50
N LYS A 209 12.18 10.99 1.93
CA LYS A 209 11.57 9.90 2.72
C LYS A 209 12.63 9.15 3.54
N VAL A 210 13.71 8.71 2.90
CA VAL A 210 14.79 7.97 3.57
C VAL A 210 15.46 8.82 4.65
N SER A 211 15.80 10.08 4.35
CA SER A 211 16.37 10.99 5.35
C SER A 211 15.42 11.20 6.53
N HIS A 212 14.13 11.40 6.28
CA HIS A 212 13.13 11.58 7.34
C HIS A 212 13.07 10.36 8.25
N ILE A 213 13.04 9.15 7.68
CA ILE A 213 13.04 7.89 8.45
C ILE A 213 14.26 7.82 9.37
N HIS A 214 15.46 8.10 8.86
CA HIS A 214 16.66 8.11 9.69
C HIS A 214 16.59 9.13 10.82
N THR A 215 16.10 10.34 10.55
CA THR A 215 15.95 11.40 11.56
C THR A 215 14.97 10.99 12.66
N VAL A 216 13.78 10.51 12.32
CA VAL A 216 12.76 10.17 13.33
C VAL A 216 13.11 8.92 14.12
N VAL A 217 13.81 7.96 13.52
CA VAL A 217 14.27 6.74 14.20
C VAL A 217 15.38 7.05 15.20
N LEU A 218 16.31 7.97 14.90
CA LEU A 218 17.33 8.39 15.86
C LEU A 218 16.77 9.18 17.06
N ALA A 219 15.59 9.78 16.89
CA ALA A 219 14.92 10.58 17.90
C ALA A 219 13.90 9.80 18.76
N SER A 220 13.63 8.52 18.43
CA SER A 220 12.68 7.64 19.12
C SER A 220 13.40 6.66 20.05
#